data_AF-A0A842MUX0-F1
#
_entry.id   AF-A0A842MUX0-F1
#
_cell.length_a   1.000
_cell.length_b   1.000
_cell.length_c   1.000
_cell.angle_alpha   90.00
_cell.angle_beta   90.00
_cell.angle_gamma   90.00
#
_symmetry.space_group_name_H-M   'P 1'
#
loop_
_entity.id
_entity.type
_entity.pdbx_description
1 polymer ?
#
loop_
_entity_poly.entity_id
_entity_poly.type
_entity_poly.pdbx_seq_one_letter_code
_entity_poly.pdbx_strand_id
1 'polypeptide(L)'
;MADGKPIVVIPRSLLEALLDNAKRIYPKETILLLRGEKSRGRISVSEVIVPPLATYGEGFANIPLHMLPIDFSIIGTVHSHPSGSLKPSPQDLNHFWGSILMILGFPFRDEDCVAVYDYNGNRLTVKVVEH
;
A
#
# COMPACT_ATOMS: atom_id res chain seq x y z
N MET A 1 16.16 -8.96 15.31
CA MET A 1 16.03 -8.79 13.85
C MET A 1 15.71 -10.17 13.28
N ALA A 2 14.44 -10.45 13.02
CA ALA A 2 14.07 -11.65 12.28
C ALA A 2 14.40 -11.39 10.80
N ASP A 3 14.95 -12.42 10.12
CA ASP A 3 15.15 -12.57 8.67
C ASP A 3 15.83 -11.46 7.81
N GLY A 4 16.23 -10.33 8.38
CA GLY A 4 16.91 -9.25 7.64
C GLY A 4 15.99 -8.42 6.74
N LYS A 5 14.68 -8.69 6.74
CA LYS A 5 13.70 -7.88 6.03
C LYS A 5 13.43 -6.55 6.75
N PRO A 6 13.11 -5.48 6.01
CA PRO A 6 12.79 -4.21 6.63
C PRO A 6 11.46 -4.26 7.38
N ILE A 7 11.36 -3.51 8.47
CA ILE A 7 10.09 -3.23 9.13
C ILE A 7 9.44 -2.01 8.45
N VAL A 8 8.16 -2.13 8.11
CA VAL A 8 7.36 -1.02 7.58
C VAL A 8 6.73 -0.28 8.75
N VAL A 9 6.90 1.03 8.82
CA VAL A 9 6.36 1.86 9.89
C VAL A 9 5.40 2.88 9.30
N ILE A 10 4.18 2.94 9.84
CA ILE A 10 3.12 3.83 9.38
C ILE A 10 2.44 4.52 10.57
N PRO A 11 2.17 5.84 10.51
CA PRO A 11 1.36 6.50 11.53
C PRO A 11 -0.06 5.95 11.58
N ARG A 12 -0.62 5.80 12.79
CA ARG A 12 -2.01 5.34 12.98
C ARG A 12 -3.01 6.15 12.16
N SER A 13 -2.89 7.47 12.24
CA SER A 13 -3.75 8.42 11.51
C SER A 13 -3.76 8.19 9.99
N LEU A 14 -2.60 7.86 9.41
CA LEU A 14 -2.48 7.59 7.98
C LEU A 14 -3.10 6.24 7.60
N LEU A 15 -2.91 5.22 8.44
CA LEU A 15 -3.51 3.90 8.23
C LEU A 15 -5.04 3.96 8.32
N GLU A 16 -5.57 4.69 9.30
CA GLU A 16 -7.01 4.92 9.45
C GLU A 16 -7.58 5.68 8.25
N ALA A 17 -6.90 6.72 7.77
CA ALA A 17 -7.31 7.44 6.57
C ALA A 17 -7.36 6.55 5.32
N LEU A 18 -6.40 5.62 5.17
CA LEU A 18 -6.37 4.64 4.09
C LEU A 18 -7.56 3.66 4.16
N LEU A 19 -7.81 3.10 5.35
CA LEU A 19 -8.92 2.18 5.58
C LEU A 19 -10.27 2.87 5.32
N ASP A 20 -10.44 4.10 5.80
CA ASP A 20 -11.66 4.88 5.58
C ASP A 20 -11.84 5.30 4.12
N ASN A 21 -10.75 5.56 3.39
CA ASN A 21 -10.83 5.76 1.95
C ASN A 21 -11.32 4.50 1.23
N ALA A 22 -10.74 3.33 1.53
CA ALA A 22 -11.16 2.06 0.95
C ALA A 22 -12.63 1.75 1.25
N LYS A 23 -13.12 2.01 2.46
CA LYS A 23 -14.55 1.89 2.83
C LYS A 23 -15.46 2.74 1.95
N ARG A 24 -15.06 3.98 1.62
CA ARG A 24 -15.88 4.91 0.81
C ARG A 24 -15.93 4.52 -0.66
N ILE A 25 -14.89 3.87 -1.16
CA ILE A 25 -14.77 3.46 -2.57
C ILE A 25 -15.36 2.07 -2.82
N TYR A 26 -15.48 1.24 -1.79
CA TYR A 26 -16.10 -0.08 -1.86
C TYR A 26 -17.45 -0.06 -2.63
N PRO A 27 -17.70 -1.02 -3.55
CA PRO A 27 -16.92 -2.24 -3.81
C PRO A 27 -15.83 -2.08 -4.87
N LYS A 28 -15.45 -0.87 -5.26
CA LYS A 28 -14.32 -0.65 -6.17
C LYS A 28 -12.99 -0.73 -5.43
N GLU A 29 -11.91 -0.98 -6.16
CA GLU A 29 -10.56 -0.90 -5.61
C GLU A 29 -10.08 0.55 -5.55
N THR A 30 -9.46 0.95 -4.46
CA THR A 30 -8.64 2.17 -4.37
C THR A 30 -7.25 1.86 -4.90
N ILE A 31 -6.56 2.85 -5.48
CA ILE A 31 -5.11 2.79 -5.72
C ILE A 31 -4.47 4.13 -5.38
N LEU A 32 -3.44 4.13 -4.54
CA LEU A 32 -2.70 5.32 -4.13
C LEU A 32 -1.20 5.04 -4.12
N LEU A 33 -0.41 6.10 -4.14
CA LEU A 33 1.04 6.05 -3.96
C LEU A 33 1.39 6.27 -2.49
N LEU A 34 2.37 5.52 -2.00
CA LEU A 34 2.94 5.67 -0.67
C LEU A 34 4.22 6.48 -0.75
N ARG A 35 4.27 7.60 -0.04
CA ARG A 35 5.47 8.42 0.10
C ARG A 35 6.11 8.21 1.47
N GLY A 36 7.44 8.26 1.49
CA GLY A 36 8.23 8.28 2.71
C GLY A 36 9.70 7.98 2.44
N GLU A 37 10.34 7.27 3.37
CA GLU A 37 11.78 7.08 3.37
C GLU A 37 12.17 5.63 3.63
N LYS A 38 13.26 5.21 2.98
CA LYS A 38 13.89 3.90 3.20
C LYS A 38 15.26 4.08 3.83
N SER A 39 15.45 3.46 5.00
CA SER A 39 16.73 3.39 5.69
C SER A 39 17.06 1.93 6.02
N ARG A 40 18.24 1.67 6.59
CA ARG A 40 18.72 0.30 6.80
C ARG A 40 17.79 -0.47 7.74
N GLY A 41 17.06 -1.44 7.18
CA GLY A 41 16.11 -2.28 7.92
C GLY A 41 14.76 -1.64 8.25
N ARG A 42 14.46 -0.46 7.68
CA ARG A 42 13.21 0.25 7.95
C ARG A 42 12.68 1.00 6.73
N ILE A 43 11.37 0.94 6.53
CA ILE A 43 10.63 1.73 5.54
C ILE A 43 9.58 2.54 6.30
N SER A 44 9.70 3.87 6.30
CA SER A 44 8.76 4.76 6.97
C SER A 44 7.80 5.32 5.93
N VAL A 45 6.50 5.10 6.09
CA VAL A 45 5.45 5.74 5.29
C VAL A 45 5.03 7.02 6.00
N SER A 46 5.09 8.16 5.30
CA SER A 46 4.74 9.47 5.87
C SER A 46 3.49 10.07 5.24
N GLU A 47 3.23 9.81 3.96
CA GLU A 47 2.12 10.42 3.23
C GLU A 47 1.53 9.47 2.18
N VAL A 48 0.30 9.79 1.73
CA VAL A 48 -0.37 9.15 0.60
C VAL A 48 -0.62 10.16 -0.50
N ILE A 49 -0.44 9.76 -1.75
CA ILE A 49 -0.63 10.64 -2.91
C ILE A 49 -1.63 10.02 -3.84
N VAL A 50 -2.57 10.84 -4.32
CA VAL A 50 -3.52 10.45 -5.36
C VAL A 50 -2.79 10.48 -6.70
N PRO A 51 -2.64 9.33 -7.38
CA PRO A 51 -1.95 9.28 -8.65
C PRO A 51 -2.77 10.01 -9.73
N PRO A 52 -2.11 10.82 -10.59
CA PRO A 52 -2.77 11.41 -11.76
C PRO A 52 -3.26 10.30 -12.69
N LEU A 53 -4.44 10.49 -13.29
CA LEU A 53 -5.02 9.60 -14.31
C LEU A 53 -5.23 8.14 -13.84
N ALA A 54 -5.48 7.93 -12.54
CA ALA A 54 -5.88 6.63 -12.03
C ALA A 54 -7.18 6.15 -12.71
N THR A 55 -7.18 4.90 -13.16
CA THR A 55 -8.36 4.24 -13.72
C THR A 55 -8.90 3.24 -12.71
N TYR A 56 -10.22 3.27 -12.52
CA TYR A 56 -10.92 2.47 -11.52
C TYR A 56 -11.98 1.60 -12.21
N GLY A 57 -11.93 0.30 -11.96
CA GLY A 57 -12.93 -0.67 -12.41
C GLY A 57 -13.54 -1.44 -11.24
N GLU A 58 -14.46 -2.35 -11.55
CA GLU A 58 -14.93 -3.33 -10.58
C GLU A 58 -13.84 -4.38 -10.36
N GLY A 59 -13.27 -4.44 -9.16
CA GLY A 59 -12.22 -5.40 -8.80
C GLY A 59 -10.85 -5.14 -9.45
N PHE A 60 -10.58 -3.92 -9.92
CA PHE A 60 -9.23 -3.49 -10.27
C PHE A 60 -9.06 -1.97 -10.21
N ALA A 61 -7.82 -1.52 -10.00
CA ALA A 61 -7.42 -0.13 -10.24
C ALA A 61 -6.01 -0.09 -10.84
N ASN A 62 -5.76 0.84 -11.76
CA ASN A 62 -4.49 0.95 -12.49
C ASN A 62 -4.01 2.40 -12.59
N ILE A 63 -2.69 2.58 -12.57
CA ILE A 63 -2.05 3.90 -12.68
C ILE A 63 -0.96 3.88 -13.76
N PRO A 64 -0.86 4.92 -14.62
CA PRO A 64 0.21 5.04 -15.58
C PRO A 64 1.50 5.52 -14.88
N LEU A 65 2.22 4.61 -14.23
CA LEU A 65 3.44 4.90 -13.45
C LEU A 65 4.49 5.72 -14.23
N HIS A 66 4.58 5.53 -15.55
CA HIS A 66 5.49 6.25 -16.44
C HIS A 66 5.16 7.76 -16.60
N MET A 67 3.97 8.19 -16.19
CA MET A 67 3.55 9.60 -16.23
C MET A 67 3.79 10.33 -14.90
N LEU A 68 4.27 9.64 -13.87
CA LEU A 68 4.59 10.29 -12.60
C LEU A 68 5.88 11.12 -12.75
N PRO A 69 5.91 12.37 -12.27
CA PRO A 69 7.18 13.10 -12.15
C PRO A 69 8.15 12.29 -11.27
N ILE A 70 9.46 12.42 -11.54
CA ILE A 70 10.49 11.72 -10.77
C ILE A 70 10.45 12.23 -9.32
N ASP A 71 9.86 11.43 -8.44
CA ASP A 71 9.80 11.64 -7.00
C ASP A 71 10.38 10.42 -6.28
N PHE A 72 11.63 10.54 -5.83
CA PHE A 72 12.34 9.47 -5.13
C PHE A 72 11.80 9.19 -3.73
N SER A 73 10.89 10.02 -3.22
CA SER A 73 10.21 9.78 -1.95
C SER A 73 9.03 8.81 -2.08
N ILE A 74 8.61 8.45 -3.30
CA ILE A 74 7.59 7.42 -3.47
C ILE A 74 8.23 6.05 -3.23
N ILE A 75 7.78 5.38 -2.17
CA ILE A 75 8.34 4.12 -1.68
C ILE A 75 7.45 2.93 -1.99
N GLY A 76 6.27 3.11 -2.57
CA GLY A 76 5.38 2.00 -2.86
C GLY A 76 4.00 2.40 -3.36
N THR A 77 3.13 1.40 -3.47
CA THR A 77 1.70 1.56 -3.79
C THR A 77 0.84 0.96 -2.68
N VAL A 78 -0.40 1.42 -2.60
CA VAL A 78 -1.45 0.79 -1.80
C VAL A 78 -2.72 0.64 -2.63
N HIS A 79 -3.36 -0.52 -2.55
CA HIS A 79 -4.69 -0.73 -3.12
C HIS A 79 -5.60 -1.55 -2.20
N SER A 80 -6.90 -1.52 -2.46
CA SER A 80 -7.88 -2.28 -1.69
C SER A 80 -8.39 -3.50 -2.44
N HIS A 81 -8.63 -4.59 -1.70
CA HIS A 81 -9.29 -5.81 -2.18
C HIS A 81 -10.71 -5.89 -1.58
N PRO A 82 -11.77 -5.64 -2.37
CA PRO A 82 -13.16 -5.78 -1.95
C PRO A 82 -13.52 -7.19 -1.48
N SER A 83 -12.76 -8.20 -1.92
CA SER A 83 -12.89 -9.61 -1.53
C SER A 83 -12.47 -9.88 -0.08
N GLY A 84 -11.70 -8.98 0.54
CA GLY A 84 -11.09 -9.21 1.86
C GLY A 84 -9.81 -10.03 1.83
N SER A 85 -9.39 -10.54 0.67
CA SER A 85 -8.07 -11.18 0.54
C SER A 85 -6.98 -10.15 0.84
N LEU A 86 -5.98 -10.55 1.62
CA LEU A 86 -4.75 -9.78 1.79
C LEU A 86 -3.61 -10.29 0.92
N LYS A 87 -3.83 -11.38 0.19
CA LYS A 87 -2.80 -12.00 -0.65
C LYS A 87 -2.71 -11.25 -1.99
N PRO A 88 -1.51 -10.84 -2.42
CA PRO A 88 -1.34 -10.25 -3.74
C PRO A 88 -1.66 -11.27 -4.84
N SER A 89 -2.37 -10.82 -5.86
CA SER A 89 -2.55 -11.53 -7.12
C SER A 89 -1.26 -11.50 -7.94
N PRO A 90 -1.12 -12.37 -8.96
CA PRO A 90 -0.03 -12.27 -9.94
C PRO A 90 0.01 -10.90 -10.63
N GLN A 91 -1.15 -10.29 -10.88
CA GLN A 91 -1.27 -8.97 -11.47
C GLN A 91 -0.71 -7.89 -10.54
N ASP A 92 -0.97 -7.97 -9.24
CA ASP A 92 -0.44 -7.03 -8.26
C ASP A 92 1.10 -7.07 -8.23
N LEU A 93 1.69 -8.27 -8.28
CA LEU A 93 3.14 -8.46 -8.31
C LEU A 93 3.76 -7.96 -9.63
N ASN A 94 3.06 -8.15 -10.76
CA ASN A 94 3.51 -7.66 -12.06
C ASN A 94 3.46 -6.12 -12.16
N HIS A 95 2.56 -5.46 -11.43
CA HIS A 95 2.47 -3.99 -11.35
C HIS A 95 3.16 -3.42 -10.10
N PHE A 96 3.99 -4.23 -9.42
CA PHE A 96 4.73 -3.80 -8.25
C PHE A 96 5.62 -2.60 -8.60
N TRP A 97 5.60 -1.57 -7.75
CA TRP A 97 6.42 -0.39 -7.93
C TRP A 97 6.95 0.13 -6.59
N GLY A 98 8.18 0.64 -6.57
CA GLY A 98 8.84 1.14 -5.37
C GLY A 98 9.50 0.03 -4.54
N SER A 99 9.39 0.13 -3.22
CA SER A 99 9.96 -0.82 -2.25
C SER A 99 8.91 -1.68 -1.55
N ILE A 100 7.64 -1.27 -1.54
CA ILE A 100 6.54 -2.00 -0.88
C ILE A 100 5.25 -1.97 -1.71
N LEU A 101 4.46 -3.02 -1.56
CA LEU A 101 3.06 -3.09 -1.98
C LEU A 101 2.20 -3.30 -0.74
N MET A 102 1.27 -2.38 -0.47
CA MET A 102 0.31 -2.49 0.63
C MET A 102 -1.08 -2.89 0.09
N ILE A 103 -1.73 -3.84 0.74
CA ILE A 103 -3.08 -4.30 0.42
C ILE A 103 -3.98 -4.06 1.62
N LEU A 104 -5.14 -3.45 1.37
CA LEU A 104 -6.21 -3.24 2.34
C LEU A 104 -7.36 -4.20 2.01
N GLY A 105 -7.69 -5.13 2.91
CA GLY A 105 -8.78 -6.09 2.72
C GLY A 105 -10.08 -5.63 3.37
N PHE A 106 -11.22 -5.84 2.70
CA PHE A 106 -12.53 -5.74 3.35
C PHE A 106 -12.56 -6.64 4.62
N PRO A 107 -13.11 -6.20 5.77
CA PRO A 107 -14.00 -5.04 5.98
C PRO A 107 -13.32 -3.70 6.33
N PHE A 108 -12.01 -3.57 6.13
CA PHE A 108 -11.25 -2.33 6.35
C PHE A 108 -11.39 -1.75 7.78
N ARG A 109 -11.55 -2.59 8.80
CA ARG A 109 -11.87 -2.13 10.17
C ARG A 109 -10.66 -1.65 10.95
N ASP A 110 -9.56 -2.37 10.83
CA ASP A 110 -8.41 -2.29 11.73
C ASP A 110 -7.14 -2.80 11.02
N GLU A 111 -6.04 -2.91 11.77
CA GLU A 111 -4.72 -3.32 11.29
C GLU A 111 -4.72 -4.77 10.74
N ASP A 112 -5.64 -5.62 11.19
CA ASP A 112 -5.78 -7.01 10.69
C ASP A 112 -6.29 -7.04 9.24
N CYS A 113 -6.84 -5.93 8.77
CA CYS A 113 -7.28 -5.73 7.38
C CYS A 113 -6.12 -5.27 6.47
N VAL A 114 -4.87 -5.35 6.90
CA VAL A 114 -3.72 -4.79 6.19
C VAL A 114 -2.58 -5.80 6.05
N ALA A 115 -1.99 -5.85 4.86
CA ALA A 115 -0.74 -6.56 4.62
C ALA A 115 0.18 -5.75 3.72
N VAL A 116 1.49 -5.89 3.95
CA VAL A 116 2.52 -5.24 3.14
C VAL A 116 3.49 -6.29 2.63
N TYR A 117 3.93 -6.15 1.38
CA TYR A 117 4.76 -7.11 0.67
C TYR A 117 5.97 -6.44 0.03
N ASP A 118 7.08 -7.18 -0.06
CA ASP A 118 8.21 -6.82 -0.91
C ASP A 118 7.99 -7.25 -2.37
N TYR A 119 8.96 -6.91 -3.24
CA TYR A 119 8.88 -7.22 -4.68
C TYR A 119 8.85 -8.72 -5.01
N ASN A 120 9.27 -9.59 -4.07
CA ASN A 120 9.20 -11.04 -4.22
C ASN A 120 7.85 -11.60 -3.71
N GLY A 121 6.94 -10.75 -3.24
CA GLY A 121 5.69 -11.17 -2.61
C GLY A 121 5.87 -11.71 -1.18
N ASN A 122 7.01 -11.44 -0.52
CA ASN A 122 7.17 -11.81 0.88
C ASN A 122 6.46 -10.79 1.77
N ARG A 123 5.66 -11.28 2.73
CA ARG A 123 5.00 -10.41 3.71
C ARG A 123 6.05 -9.74 4.62
N LEU A 124 5.91 -8.43 4.79
CA LEU A 124 6.74 -7.59 5.67
C LEU A 124 6.02 -7.32 6.99
N THR A 125 6.80 -7.10 8.04
CA THR A 125 6.25 -6.70 9.35
C THR A 125 5.83 -5.24 9.29
N VAL A 126 4.58 -4.96 9.68
CA VAL A 126 4.06 -3.60 9.81
C VAL A 126 4.04 -3.21 11.29
N LYS A 127 4.55 -2.03 11.60
CA LYS A 127 4.48 -1.41 12.92
C LYS A 127 3.70 -0.11 12.81
N VAL A 128 2.52 -0.07 13.42
CA VAL A 128 1.76 1.16 13.58
C VAL A 128 2.32 1.96 14.75
N VAL A 129 2.48 3.27 14.55
CA VAL A 129 2.99 4.19 15.58
C VAL A 129 1.99 5.30 15.84
N GLU A 130 1.84 5.66 17.11
CA GLU A 130 1.20 6.91 17.50
C GLU A 130 2.15 8.07 17.20
N HIS A 131 1.60 9.22 16.82
CA HIS A 131 2.38 10.47 16.72
C HIS A 131 2.80 10.97 18.10
#